data_AF-A0AA37B390-F1
#
_entry.id   AF-A0AA37B390-F1
#
_cell.length_a   1.000
_cell.length_b   1.000
_cell.length_c   1.000
_cell.angle_alpha   90.00
_cell.angle_beta   90.00
_cell.angle_gamma   90.00
#
_symmetry.space_group_name_H-M   'P 1'
#
loop_
_entity.id
_entity.type
_entity.pdbx_description
1 polymer ?
#
loop_
_entity_poly.entity_id
_entity_poly.type
_entity_poly.pdbx_seq_one_letter_code
_entity_poly.pdbx_strand_id
1 'polypeptide(L)'
;MTKQTISQQALIDIANQLLREHEDYIPGIEVRDISQHGDVLTFKGEAFLDDDLLPTTNSPKAFNLYKWLCHRLSEQYTLSE
;
A
#
# COMPACT_ATOMS: atom_id res chain seq x y z
N MET A 1 -13.29 16.24 7.11
CA MET A 1 -13.57 15.01 7.87
C MET A 1 -12.39 14.74 8.77
N THR A 2 -12.61 14.29 10.01
CA THR A 2 -11.53 13.88 10.92
C THR A 2 -11.10 12.46 10.58
N LYS A 3 -9.79 12.24 10.37
CA LYS A 3 -9.22 10.92 10.12
C LYS A 3 -9.38 10.02 11.36
N GLN A 4 -9.55 8.73 11.14
CA GLN A 4 -9.63 7.72 12.20
C GLN A 4 -8.23 7.20 12.54
N THR A 5 -7.94 7.07 13.83
CA THR A 5 -6.72 6.41 14.28
C THR A 5 -6.85 4.89 14.13
N ILE A 6 -5.82 4.22 13.61
CA ILE A 6 -5.81 2.77 13.37
C ILE A 6 -4.42 2.17 13.65
N SER A 7 -4.37 0.92 14.11
CA SER A 7 -3.10 0.21 14.25
C SER A 7 -2.51 -0.14 12.88
N GLN A 8 -1.17 -0.21 12.81
CA GLN A 8 -0.48 -0.59 11.58
C GLN A 8 -0.96 -1.93 11.02
N GLN A 9 -1.09 -2.95 11.88
CA GLN A 9 -1.53 -4.28 11.45
C GLN A 9 -2.94 -4.28 10.85
N ALA A 10 -3.90 -3.61 11.50
CA ALA A 10 -5.26 -3.54 10.98
C ALA A 10 -5.31 -2.80 9.63
N LEU A 11 -4.48 -1.78 9.45
CA LEU A 11 -4.39 -1.06 8.19
C LEU A 11 -3.72 -1.89 7.09
N ILE A 12 -2.73 -2.73 7.44
CA ILE A 12 -2.13 -3.71 6.52
C ILE A 12 -3.19 -4.71 6.04
N ASP A 13 -4.03 -5.22 6.95
CA ASP A 13 -5.09 -6.17 6.61
C ASP A 13 -6.11 -5.55 5.64
N ILE A 14 -6.56 -4.32 5.92
CA ILE A 14 -7.44 -3.54 5.05
C ILE A 14 -6.79 -3.31 3.68
N ALA A 15 -5.52 -2.88 3.65
CA ALA A 15 -4.81 -2.59 2.41
C ALA A 15 -4.67 -3.84 1.53
N ASN A 16 -4.34 -4.98 2.12
CA ASN A 16 -4.22 -6.25 1.41
C ASN A 16 -5.58 -6.79 0.92
N GLN A 17 -6.66 -6.57 1.66
CA GLN A 17 -8.00 -6.87 1.17
C GLN A 17 -8.34 -6.01 -0.05
N LEU A 18 -8.13 -4.69 0.06
CA LEU A 18 -8.39 -3.73 -1.02
C LEU A 18 -7.58 -4.04 -2.28
N LEU A 19 -6.32 -4.47 -2.15
CA LEU A 19 -5.51 -4.91 -3.29
C LEU A 19 -6.15 -6.08 -4.03
N ARG A 20 -6.60 -7.11 -3.30
CA ARG A 20 -7.22 -8.31 -3.90
C ARG A 20 -8.53 -8.02 -4.63
N GLU A 21 -9.22 -6.95 -4.22
CA GLU A 21 -10.48 -6.51 -4.83
C GLU A 21 -10.26 -5.51 -6.00
N HIS A 22 -9.04 -5.02 -6.19
CA HIS A 22 -8.72 -4.03 -7.22
C HIS A 22 -8.69 -4.66 -8.63
N GLU A 23 -9.20 -3.94 -9.64
CA GLU A 23 -9.26 -4.45 -11.03
C GLU A 23 -7.89 -4.76 -11.63
N ASP A 24 -6.89 -3.92 -11.32
CA ASP A 24 -5.48 -4.11 -11.71
C ASP A 24 -4.69 -5.07 -10.80
N TYR A 25 -5.34 -5.89 -9.97
CA TYR A 25 -4.65 -6.82 -9.07
C TYR A 25 -3.63 -7.68 -9.81
N ILE A 26 -2.43 -7.81 -9.23
CA ILE A 26 -1.37 -8.68 -9.74
C ILE A 26 -1.02 -9.74 -8.68
N PRO A 27 -0.91 -11.03 -9.05
CA PRO A 27 -0.50 -12.07 -8.12
C PRO A 27 0.83 -11.75 -7.45
N GLY A 28 0.91 -11.99 -6.14
CA GLY A 28 2.11 -11.73 -5.34
C GLY A 28 2.22 -10.32 -4.77
N ILE A 29 1.33 -9.38 -5.14
CA ILE A 29 1.33 -8.06 -4.51
C ILE A 29 0.77 -8.16 -3.10
N GLU A 30 1.50 -7.58 -2.17
CA GLU A 30 1.14 -7.55 -0.76
C GLU A 30 1.78 -6.30 -0.12
N VAL A 31 1.08 -5.69 0.83
CA VAL A 31 1.63 -4.70 1.75
C VAL A 31 2.19 -5.44 2.97
N ARG A 32 3.45 -5.18 3.31
CA ARG A 32 4.14 -5.78 4.46
C ARG A 32 4.46 -4.76 5.55
N ASP A 33 4.53 -3.48 5.20
CA ASP A 33 4.82 -2.39 6.14
C ASP A 33 4.11 -1.11 5.70
N ILE A 34 3.73 -0.28 6.68
CA ILE A 34 3.10 1.02 6.46
C ILE A 34 3.74 2.04 7.39
N SER A 35 4.33 3.10 6.84
CA SER A 35 4.82 4.24 7.64
C SER A 35 3.94 5.46 7.42
N GLN A 36 3.95 6.40 8.38
CA GLN A 36 3.27 7.68 8.23
C GLN A 36 4.27 8.83 8.25
N HIS A 37 4.15 9.75 7.30
CA HIS A 37 4.93 10.98 7.23
C HIS A 37 3.97 12.17 7.19
N GLY A 38 3.80 12.81 8.35
CA GLY A 38 2.78 13.86 8.52
C GLY A 38 1.38 13.29 8.28
N ASP A 39 0.72 13.76 7.23
CA ASP A 39 -0.64 13.35 6.85
C ASP A 39 -0.70 12.22 5.82
N VAL A 40 0.44 11.73 5.35
CA VAL A 40 0.53 10.76 4.26
C VAL A 40 1.01 9.41 4.76
N LEU A 41 0.29 8.36 4.40
CA LEU A 41 0.66 6.96 4.61
C LEU A 41 1.49 6.44 3.43
N THR A 42 2.60 5.78 3.72
CA THR A 42 3.49 5.16 2.75
C THR A 42 3.40 3.65 2.89
N PHE A 43 3.15 2.94 1.79
CA PHE A 43 2.96 1.50 1.76
C PHE A 43 4.20 0.84 1.16
N LYS A 44 4.68 -0.24 1.78
CA LYS A 44 5.83 -1.01 1.31
C LYS A 44 5.47 -2.48 1.15
N GLY A 45 6.07 -3.12 0.16
CA GLY A 45 5.77 -4.50 -0.18
C GLY A 45 6.60 -4.99 -1.37
N GLU A 46 6.02 -5.87 -2.15
CA GLU A 46 6.65 -6.47 -3.33
C GLU A 46 6.87 -5.43 -4.45
N ALA A 47 8.12 -5.25 -4.88
CA ALA A 47 8.50 -4.30 -5.92
C ALA A 47 8.61 -4.95 -7.31
N PHE A 48 8.53 -6.28 -7.39
CA PHE A 48 8.61 -7.07 -8.62
C PHE A 48 9.85 -6.73 -9.45
N LEU A 49 11.01 -6.72 -8.79
CA LEU A 49 12.29 -6.53 -9.47
C LEU A 49 12.81 -7.87 -9.98
N ASP A 50 13.65 -7.84 -11.00
CA ASP A 50 14.39 -9.03 -11.45
C ASP A 50 15.64 -9.29 -10.58
N ASP A 51 16.41 -10.31 -10.94
CA ASP A 51 17.61 -10.72 -10.21
C ASP A 51 18.71 -9.65 -10.20
N ASP A 52 18.69 -8.72 -11.16
CA ASP A 52 19.59 -7.57 -11.24
C ASP A 52 19.03 -6.32 -10.51
N LEU A 53 17.94 -6.49 -9.76
CA LEU A 53 17.18 -5.44 -9.05
C LEU A 53 16.60 -4.37 -9.99
N LEU A 54 16.36 -4.70 -11.25
CA LEU A 54 15.75 -3.80 -12.22
C LEU A 54 14.22 -3.95 -12.22
N PRO A 55 13.47 -2.85 -12.47
CA PRO A 55 12.02 -2.91 -12.58
C PRO A 55 11.57 -3.84 -13.71
N THR A 56 10.61 -4.71 -13.42
CA THR A 56 9.95 -5.53 -14.43
C THR A 56 8.70 -4.83 -14.99
N THR A 57 7.98 -5.51 -15.88
CA THR A 57 6.68 -5.03 -16.38
C THR A 57 5.61 -4.91 -15.28
N ASN A 58 5.80 -5.58 -14.14
CA ASN A 58 4.88 -5.50 -13.00
C ASN A 58 5.23 -4.38 -12.01
N SER A 59 6.46 -3.88 -11.98
CA SER A 59 6.87 -2.84 -11.03
C SER A 59 6.04 -1.55 -11.15
N PRO A 60 5.72 -1.03 -12.37
CA PRO A 60 4.85 0.14 -12.49
C PRO A 60 3.41 -0.13 -12.00
N LYS A 61 2.91 -1.36 -12.18
CA LYS A 61 1.57 -1.75 -11.69
C LYS A 61 1.54 -1.78 -10.16
N ALA A 62 2.56 -2.37 -9.54
CA ALA A 62 2.71 -2.37 -8.09
C ALA A 62 2.80 -0.95 -7.54
N PHE A 63 3.60 -0.08 -8.17
CA PHE A 63 3.68 1.33 -7.81
C PHE A 63 2.32 2.03 -7.87
N ASN A 64 1.55 1.81 -8.94
CA ASN A 64 0.22 2.42 -9.09
C ASN A 64 -0.76 1.92 -8.02
N LEU A 65 -0.74 0.63 -7.69
CA LEU A 65 -1.58 0.05 -6.63
C LEU A 65 -1.21 0.62 -5.25
N TYR A 66 0.07 0.73 -4.92
CA TYR A 66 0.52 1.36 -3.67
C TYR A 66 0.20 2.86 -3.62
N LYS A 67 0.32 3.57 -4.75
CA LYS A 67 -0.08 4.97 -4.87
C LYS A 67 -1.59 5.14 -4.66
N TRP A 68 -2.40 4.23 -5.20
CA TRP A 68 -3.84 4.23 -4.99
C TRP A 68 -4.20 4.02 -3.52
N LEU A 69 -3.58 3.05 -2.84
CA LEU A 69 -3.73 2.84 -1.40
C LEU A 69 -3.33 4.09 -0.60
N CYS A 70 -2.18 4.69 -0.94
CA CYS A 70 -1.69 5.93 -0.34
C CYS A 70 -2.75 7.03 -0.41
N HIS A 71 -3.27 7.33 -1.60
CA HIS A 71 -4.28 8.38 -1.75
C HIS A 71 -5.57 8.05 -0.99
N ARG A 72 -6.11 6.84 -1.16
CA ARG A 72 -7.39 6.42 -0.60
C ARG A 72 -7.37 6.36 0.93
N LEU A 73 -6.33 5.79 1.52
CA LEU A 73 -6.27 5.52 2.96
C LEU A 73 -5.72 6.69 3.75
N SER A 74 -4.86 7.55 3.17
CA SER A 74 -4.35 8.75 3.87
C SER A 74 -5.45 9.78 4.13
N GLU A 75 -6.53 9.78 3.35
CA GLU A 75 -7.70 10.64 3.59
C GLU A 75 -8.57 10.14 4.75
N GLN A 76 -8.47 8.86 5.09
CA GLN A 76 -9.35 8.19 6.03
C GLN A 76 -8.68 7.92 7.38
N TYR A 77 -7.37 7.63 7.38
CA TYR A 77 -6.68 7.08 8.53
C TYR A 77 -5.40 7.82 8.90
N THR A 78 -5.06 7.74 10.18
CA THR A 78 -3.73 7.99 10.73
C THR A 78 -3.31 6.79 11.59
N LEU A 79 -2.04 6.44 11.62
CA LEU A 79 -1.52 5.41 12.50
C LEU A 79 -1.66 5.83 13.97
N SER A 80 -2.04 4.87 14.82
CA SER A 80 -1.85 4.99 16.26
C SER A 80 -0.36 5.03 16.58
N GLU A 81 0.01 5.79 17.62
CA GLU A 81 1.34 5.70 18.23
C GLU A 81 1.67 4.28 18.70
#